data_AF-A0A952CUX6-F1
#
_entry.id   AF-A0A952CUX6-F1
#
_cell.length_a   1.000
_cell.length_b   1.000
_cell.length_c   1.000
_cell.angle_alpha   90.00
_cell.angle_beta   90.00
_cell.angle_gamma   90.00
#
_symmetry.space_group_name_H-M   'P 1'
#
loop_
_entity.id
_entity.type
_entity.pdbx_description
1 polymer ?
#
loop_
_entity_poly.entity_id
_entity_poly.type
_entity_poly.pdbx_seq_one_letter_code
_entity_poly.pdbx_strand_id
1 'polypeptide(L)'
;MNVSLPAPFRLALPAYLVLLLLLALLGASNQALLHRQADLMDLKTDLTSSVAQARQAANVVQGPAAVAAWARSAGFVPVPEGGAAVLAARDTATLPPLPAPSLEVRTAWR
;
A
#
# COMPACT_ATOMS: atom_id res chain seq x y z
N MET A 1 19.35 55.63 -32.34
CA MET A 1 18.59 56.44 -31.37
C MET A 1 18.29 55.58 -30.16
N ASN A 2 19.00 55.79 -29.04
CA ASN A 2 18.66 55.12 -27.78
C ASN A 2 17.43 55.81 -27.19
N VAL A 3 16.25 55.27 -27.50
CA VAL A 3 14.99 55.73 -26.89
C VAL A 3 15.01 55.29 -25.43
N SER A 4 15.35 56.21 -24.55
CA SER A 4 15.25 55.99 -23.11
C SER A 4 13.78 55.88 -22.72
N LEU A 5 13.36 54.68 -22.31
CA LEU A 5 12.02 54.43 -21.78
C LEU A 5 11.72 55.43 -20.63
N PRO A 6 10.48 55.95 -20.53
CA PRO A 6 10.06 56.82 -19.42
C PRO A 6 10.42 56.18 -18.07
N ALA A 7 10.86 56.98 -17.10
CA ALA A 7 11.27 56.51 -15.77
C ALA A 7 10.34 55.44 -15.13
N PRO A 8 8.99 55.55 -15.17
CA PRO A 8 8.11 54.52 -14.63
C PRO A 8 8.16 53.18 -15.40
N PHE A 9 8.37 53.22 -16.72
CA PHE A 9 8.44 52.03 -17.57
C PHE A 9 9.71 51.20 -17.35
N ARG A 10 10.78 51.83 -16.86
CA ARG A 10 12.04 51.14 -16.55
C ARG A 10 11.90 50.12 -15.42
N LEU A 11 11.00 50.35 -14.47
CA LEU A 11 10.68 49.38 -13.41
C LEU A 11 9.47 48.50 -13.72
N ALA A 12 8.46 49.04 -14.41
CA ALA A 12 7.25 48.28 -14.72
C ALA A 12 7.53 47.06 -15.61
N LEU A 13 8.40 47.21 -16.62
CA LEU A 13 8.74 46.14 -17.54
C LEU A 13 9.42 44.93 -16.86
N PRO A 14 10.53 45.10 -16.10
CA PRO A 14 11.15 43.97 -15.41
C PRO A 14 10.22 43.39 -14.33
N ALA A 15 9.45 44.22 -13.61
CA ALA A 15 8.48 43.72 -12.62
C ALA A 15 7.40 42.84 -13.27
N TYR A 16 6.90 43.24 -14.44
CA TYR A 16 5.93 42.44 -15.19
C TYR A 16 6.54 41.12 -15.67
N LEU A 17 7.76 41.13 -16.18
CA LEU A 17 8.45 39.90 -16.59
C LEU A 17 8.69 38.96 -15.40
N VAL A 18 9.05 39.50 -14.23
CA VAL A 18 9.18 38.71 -13.01
C VAL A 18 7.85 38.08 -12.62
N LEU A 19 6.74 38.82 -12.68
CA LEU A 19 5.41 38.28 -12.42
C LEU A 19 5.03 37.17 -13.40
N LEU A 20 5.34 37.32 -14.69
CA LEU A 20 5.11 36.27 -15.68
C LEU A 20 5.95 35.03 -15.41
N LEU A 21 7.22 35.19 -15.01
CA LEU A 21 8.08 34.08 -14.63
C LEU A 21 7.56 33.35 -13.39
N LEU A 22 7.09 34.09 -12.39
CA LEU A 22 6.49 33.51 -11.19
C LEU A 22 5.20 32.75 -11.54
N LEU A 23 4.36 33.30 -12.41
CA LEU A 23 3.13 32.65 -12.86
C LEU A 23 3.44 31.37 -13.63
N ALA A 24 4.44 31.40 -14.52
CA ALA A 24 4.87 30.22 -15.26
C ALA A 24 5.43 29.14 -14.33
N LEU A 25 6.24 29.53 -13.33
CA LEU A 25 6.79 28.61 -12.33
C LEU A 25 5.67 27.95 -11.52
N LEU A 26 4.69 28.75 -11.05
CA LEU A 26 3.56 28.24 -10.28
C LEU A 26 2.70 27.30 -11.13
N GLY A 27 2.45 27.66 -12.39
CA GLY A 27 1.75 26.82 -13.35
C GLY A 27 2.45 25.48 -13.57
N ALA A 28 3.76 25.49 -13.84
CA ALA A 28 4.55 24.27 -14.02
C ALA A 28 4.58 23.39 -12.77
N SER A 29 4.71 24.01 -11.59
CA SER A 29 4.68 23.31 -10.29
C SER A 29 3.35 22.62 -10.05
N ASN A 30 2.24 23.33 -10.34
CA ASN A 30 0.90 22.79 -10.19
C ASN A 30 0.65 21.62 -11.16
N GLN A 31 1.06 21.78 -12.43
CA GLN A 31 0.97 20.70 -13.41
C GLN A 31 1.77 19.47 -12.98
N ALA A 32 3.00 19.66 -12.49
CA ALA A 32 3.82 18.55 -12.00
C ALA A 32 3.17 17.83 -10.80
N LEU A 33 2.53 18.57 -9.89
CA LEU A 33 1.80 17.98 -8.76
C LEU A 33 0.59 17.17 -9.23
N LEU A 34 -0.17 17.68 -10.20
CA LEU A 34 -1.32 16.98 -10.77
C LEU A 34 -0.91 15.67 -11.46
N HIS A 35 0.19 15.67 -12.22
CA HIS A 35 0.71 14.45 -12.83
C HIS A 35 1.09 13.41 -11.77
N ARG A 36 1.81 13.83 -10.72
CA ARG A 36 2.14 12.93 -9.60
C ARG A 36 0.91 12.38 -8.90
N GLN A 37 -0.15 13.18 -8.75
CA GLN A 37 -1.40 12.71 -8.16
C GLN A 37 -2.08 11.65 -9.03
N ALA A 38 -2.06 11.83 -10.36
CA ALA A 38 -2.55 10.82 -11.29
C ALA A 38 -1.74 9.52 -11.19
N ASP A 39 -0.41 9.61 -11.25
CA ASP A 39 0.49 8.45 -11.14
C ASP A 39 0.27 7.67 -9.84
N LEU A 40 0.12 8.37 -8.71
CA LEU A 40 -0.15 7.74 -7.41
C LEU A 40 -1.53 7.07 -7.36
N MET A 41 -2.52 7.63 -8.05
CA MET A 41 -3.86 7.06 -8.11
C MET A 41 -3.91 5.80 -8.98
N ASP A 42 -3.15 5.78 -10.07
CA ASP A 42 -2.97 4.60 -10.92
C ASP A 42 -2.24 3.50 -10.16
N LEU A 43 -1.11 3.83 -9.50
CA LEU A 43 -0.38 2.89 -8.64
C LEU A 43 -1.26 2.30 -7.53
N LYS A 44 -2.09 3.13 -6.90
CA LYS A 44 -3.04 2.66 -5.89
C LYS A 44 -4.03 1.68 -6.50
N THR A 45 -4.55 1.97 -7.69
CA THR A 45 -5.52 1.12 -8.38
C THR A 45 -4.90 -0.24 -8.71
N ASP A 46 -3.68 -0.26 -9.25
CA ASP A 46 -2.93 -1.48 -9.53
C ASP A 46 -2.63 -2.30 -8.27
N LEU A 47 -2.23 -1.63 -7.18
CA LEU A 47 -2.00 -2.29 -5.90
C LEU A 47 -3.30 -2.90 -5.35
N THR A 48 -4.42 -2.18 -5.42
CA THR A 48 -5.71 -2.74 -4.96
C THR A 48 -6.15 -3.94 -5.79
N SER A 49 -5.92 -3.90 -7.11
CA SER A 49 -6.16 -5.02 -8.01
C SER A 49 -5.28 -6.23 -7.67
N SER A 50 -3.98 -6.02 -7.49
CA SER A 50 -3.04 -7.10 -7.14
C SER A 50 -3.35 -7.72 -5.78
N VAL A 51 -3.75 -6.92 -4.78
CA VAL A 51 -4.22 -7.42 -3.47
C VAL A 51 -5.50 -8.23 -3.62
N ALA A 52 -6.46 -7.77 -4.43
CA ALA A 52 -7.69 -8.53 -4.69
C ALA A 52 -7.39 -9.88 -5.35
N GLN A 53 -6.50 -9.90 -6.35
CA GLN A 53 -6.04 -11.12 -7.01
C GLN A 53 -5.29 -12.04 -6.04
N ALA A 54 -4.40 -11.49 -5.20
CA ALA A 54 -3.67 -12.25 -4.19
C ALA A 54 -4.62 -12.85 -3.14
N ARG A 55 -5.65 -12.11 -2.72
CA ARG A 55 -6.72 -12.62 -1.85
C ARG A 55 -7.53 -13.73 -2.51
N GLN A 56 -7.85 -13.58 -3.80
CA GLN A 56 -8.54 -14.63 -4.55
C GLN A 56 -7.69 -15.90 -4.67
N ALA A 57 -6.40 -15.76 -4.97
CA ALA A 57 -5.45 -16.88 -4.99
C ALA A 57 -5.27 -17.52 -3.61
N ALA A 58 -5.18 -16.71 -2.55
CA ALA A 58 -5.09 -17.19 -1.17
C ALA A 58 -6.39 -17.89 -0.73
N ASN A 59 -7.56 -17.48 -1.20
CA ASN A 59 -8.82 -18.17 -0.90
C ASN A 59 -8.88 -19.59 -1.47
N VAL A 60 -8.12 -19.90 -2.54
CA VAL A 60 -7.96 -21.26 -3.04
C VAL A 60 -7.12 -22.10 -2.08
N VAL A 61 -6.20 -21.47 -1.34
CA VAL A 61 -5.39 -22.12 -0.30
C VAL A 61 -6.20 -22.15 0.99
N GLN A 62 -6.92 -23.25 1.24
CA GLN A 62 -7.66 -23.45 2.50
C GLN A 62 -6.75 -23.52 3.74
N GLY A 63 -5.43 -23.68 3.58
CA GLY A 63 -4.47 -23.84 4.69
C GLY A 63 -4.58 -22.75 5.77
N PRO A 64 -4.38 -21.45 5.45
CA PRO A 64 -4.49 -20.38 6.43
C PRO A 64 -5.89 -20.24 7.05
N ALA A 65 -6.95 -20.46 6.27
CA ALA A 65 -8.33 -20.42 6.78
C ALA A 65 -8.63 -21.60 7.73
N ALA A 66 -8.12 -22.79 7.42
CA ALA A 66 -8.20 -23.98 8.26
C ALA A 66 -7.38 -23.81 9.55
N VAL A 67 -6.17 -23.23 9.47
CA VAL A 67 -5.36 -22.90 10.64
C VAL A 67 -6.05 -21.84 11.50
N ALA A 68 -6.66 -20.82 10.90
CA ALA A 68 -7.42 -19.80 11.63
C ALA A 68 -8.69 -20.37 12.27
N ALA A 69 -9.38 -21.30 11.59
CA ALA A 69 -10.55 -21.99 12.13
C ALA A 69 -10.17 -22.93 13.28
N TRP A 70 -9.09 -23.71 13.13
CA TRP A 70 -8.49 -24.51 14.20
C TRP A 70 -8.09 -23.63 15.39
N ALA A 71 -7.39 -22.52 15.12
CA ALA A 71 -6.92 -21.61 16.16
C ALA A 71 -8.10 -21.00 16.95
N ARG A 72 -9.17 -20.58 16.26
CA ARG A 72 -10.42 -20.15 16.92
C ARG A 72 -11.04 -21.26 17.75
N SER A 73 -11.12 -22.50 17.23
CA SER A 73 -11.66 -23.65 17.98
C SER A 73 -10.81 -24.02 19.21
N ALA A 74 -9.51 -23.74 19.16
CA ALA A 74 -8.58 -23.94 20.27
C ALA A 74 -8.55 -22.77 21.27
N GLY A 75 -9.30 -21.70 21.03
CA GLY A 75 -9.44 -20.54 21.91
C GLY A 75 -8.43 -19.40 21.65
N PHE A 76 -7.72 -19.41 20.53
CA PHE A 76 -6.82 -18.32 20.14
C PHE A 76 -7.60 -17.13 19.55
N VAL A 77 -7.21 -15.91 19.93
CA VAL A 77 -7.81 -14.65 19.47
C VAL A 77 -6.96 -14.05 18.35
N PRO A 78 -7.54 -13.63 17.21
CA PRO A 78 -6.79 -13.03 16.12
C PRO A 78 -6.21 -11.66 16.54
N VAL A 79 -4.94 -11.43 16.22
CA VAL A 79 -4.28 -10.15 16.47
C VAL A 79 -4.87 -9.09 15.52
N PRO A 80 -5.31 -7.93 16.01
CA PRO A 80 -5.80 -6.85 15.14
C PRO A 80 -4.67 -6.35 14.23
N GLU A 81 -5.02 -6.01 12.98
CA GLU A 81 -4.04 -5.48 12.02
C GLU A 81 -3.37 -4.22 12.58
N GLY A 82 -2.04 -4.26 12.75
CA GLY A 82 -1.23 -3.18 13.30
C GLY A 82 -0.92 -3.25 14.80
N GLY A 83 -1.42 -4.27 15.53
CA GLY A 83 -1.10 -4.48 16.94
C GLY A 83 0.15 -5.34 17.15
N ALA A 84 0.89 -5.09 18.24
CA ALA A 84 1.96 -6.00 18.68
C ALA A 84 1.34 -7.36 19.07
N ALA A 85 1.82 -8.44 18.46
CA ALA A 85 1.37 -9.79 18.80
C ALA A 85 1.84 -10.13 20.23
N VAL A 86 0.88 -10.21 21.16
CA VAL A 86 1.16 -10.73 22.51
C VAL A 86 1.04 -12.25 22.44
N LEU A 87 2.15 -12.95 22.68
CA LEU A 87 2.19 -14.42 22.77
C LEU A 87 1.40 -14.88 24.02
N ALA A 88 0.11 -15.08 23.86
CA ALA A 88 -0.71 -15.82 24.82
C ALA A 88 -0.73 -17.30 24.40
N ALA A 89 0.37 -18.01 24.66
CA ALA A 89 0.35 -19.47 24.55
C ALA A 89 -0.45 -20.05 25.72
N ARG A 90 -1.34 -21.01 25.43
CA ARG A 90 -1.99 -21.83 26.46
C ARG A 90 -0.94 -22.81 27.00
N ASP A 91 -0.75 -22.88 28.32
CA ASP A 91 0.31 -23.68 28.97
C ASP A 91 0.33 -25.18 28.59
N THR A 92 -0.77 -25.71 28.03
CA THR A 92 -0.85 -27.09 27.55
C THR A 92 -1.68 -27.15 26.27
N ALA A 93 -1.01 -27.39 25.14
CA ALA A 93 -1.69 -27.78 23.90
C ALA A 93 -2.00 -29.28 23.96
N THR A 94 -3.28 -29.65 24.09
CA THR A 94 -3.71 -31.04 23.98
C THR A 94 -3.70 -31.43 22.50
N LEU A 95 -2.61 -32.06 22.05
CA LEU A 95 -2.50 -32.57 20.68
C LEU A 95 -3.17 -33.95 20.58
N PRO A 96 -3.92 -34.24 19.50
CA PRO A 96 -4.42 -35.59 19.26
C PRO A 96 -3.23 -36.56 19.09
N PRO A 97 -3.37 -37.83 19.53
CA PRO A 97 -2.29 -38.81 19.45
C PRO A 97 -1.90 -39.03 17.99
N LEU A 98 -0.61 -38.90 17.67
CA LEU A 98 -0.11 -39.22 16.34
C LEU A 98 -0.30 -40.73 16.08
N PRO A 99 -0.78 -41.12 14.89
CA PRO A 99 -0.79 -42.53 14.50
C PRO A 99 0.65 -43.06 14.51
N ALA A 100 0.82 -44.31 14.95
CA ALA A 100 2.13 -44.97 15.01
C ALA A 100 2.88 -44.84 13.67
N PRO A 101 4.20 -44.61 13.67
CA PRO A 101 4.96 -44.38 12.45
C PRO A 101 4.94 -45.64 11.59
N SER A 102 4.00 -45.71 10.64
CA SER A 102 4.07 -46.63 9.52
C SER A 102 4.74 -45.89 8.37
N LEU A 103 5.70 -46.54 7.73
CA LEU A 103 6.52 -46.01 6.63
C LEU A 103 5.73 -45.91 5.32
N GLU A 104 4.43 -45.58 5.41
CA GLU A 104 3.56 -45.35 4.28
C GLU A 104 3.35 -43.84 4.12
N VAL A 105 4.16 -43.24 3.26
CA VAL A 105 3.91 -41.90 2.74
C VAL A 105 2.66 -41.97 1.85
N ARG A 106 1.48 -41.75 2.44
CA ARG A 106 0.25 -41.53 1.68
C ARG A 106 0.05 -40.03 1.53
N THR A 107 0.23 -39.52 0.31
CA THR A 107 -0.19 -38.18 -0.07
C THR A 107 -1.72 -38.13 -0.14
N ALA A 108 -2.37 -37.92 1.01
CA ALA A 108 -3.80 -37.68 1.04
C ALA A 108 -4.07 -36.25 0.55
N TRP A 109 -4.42 -36.12 -0.74
CA TRP A 109 -5.08 -34.94 -1.28
C TRP A 109 -6.60 -35.14 -1.18
N ARG A 110 -7.27 -34.37 -0.32
CA ARG A 110 -8.67 -33.96 -0.47
C ARG A 110 -8.86 -32.58 0.14
#